data_AF-A0A497ANQ7-F1
#
_entry.id   AF-A0A497ANQ7-F1
#
_cell.length_a   1.000
_cell.length_b   1.000
_cell.length_c   1.000
_cell.angle_alpha   90.00
_cell.angle_beta   90.00
_cell.angle_gamma   90.00
#
_symmetry.space_group_name_H-M   'P 1'
#
loop_
_entity.id
_entity.type
_entity.pdbx_description
1 polymer ?
#
loop_
_entity_poly.entity_id
_entity_poly.type
_entity_poly.pdbx_seq_one_letter_code
_entity_poly.pdbx_strand_id
1 'polypeptide(L)'
;MPAEITARLREQGVEVEETTDLEAAMAESSVLYMTRIQKERFDDPAEYERLKGSYVLTREMVERINPDLTIMHPLPRVDEIATDVDDLPGAAYFRQARNGVYTRMALLALVTGER
;
A
#
# COMPACT_ATOMS: atom_id res chain seq x y z
N MET A 1 4.46 1.19 12.67
CA MET A 1 3.01 0.87 12.87
C MET A 1 2.66 1.11 14.34
N PRO A 2 1.40 1.40 14.76
CA PRO A 2 1.08 1.41 16.20
C PRO A 2 1.53 0.12 16.88
N ALA A 3 2.24 0.25 18.01
CA ALA A 3 2.94 -0.87 18.66
C ALA A 3 1.99 -2.00 19.11
N GLU A 4 0.76 -1.66 19.49
CA GLU A 4 -0.27 -2.63 19.85
C GLU A 4 -0.62 -3.60 18.71
N ILE A 5 -0.59 -3.14 17.46
CA ILE A 5 -0.92 -3.96 16.29
C ILE A 5 0.21 -4.95 16.02
N THR A 6 1.46 -4.49 16.04
CA THR A 6 2.63 -5.34 15.77
C THR A 6 2.87 -6.34 16.91
N ALA A 7 2.63 -5.95 18.16
CA ALA A 7 2.67 -6.85 19.31
C ALA A 7 1.65 -7.99 19.16
N ARG A 8 0.39 -7.67 18.86
CA ARG A 8 -0.67 -8.67 18.67
C ARG A 8 -0.37 -9.64 17.52
N LEU A 9 0.20 -9.15 16.41
CA LEU A 9 0.59 -10.01 15.28
C LEU A 9 1.70 -10.99 15.69
N ARG A 10 2.71 -10.51 16.42
CA ARG A 10 3.80 -11.37 16.94
C ARG A 10 3.29 -12.41 17.93
N GLU A 11 2.33 -12.06 18.79
CA GLU A 11 1.66 -13.01 19.70
C GLU A 11 0.92 -14.13 18.95
N GLN A 12 0.42 -13.84 17.75
CA GLN A 12 -0.22 -14.81 16.86
C GLN A 12 0.78 -15.64 16.02
N GLY A 13 2.08 -15.44 16.23
CA GLY A 13 3.14 -16.14 15.49
C GLY A 13 3.41 -15.56 14.09
N VAL A 14 2.92 -14.34 13.80
CA VAL A 14 3.25 -13.64 12.54
C VAL A 14 4.58 -12.93 12.71
N GLU A 15 5.51 -13.17 11.78
CA GLU A 15 6.79 -12.45 11.73
C GLU A 15 6.54 -11.01 11.27
N VAL A 16 7.13 -10.05 12.00
CA VAL A 16 6.98 -8.61 11.72
C VAL A 16 8.34 -7.94 11.80
N GLU A 17 8.80 -7.47 10.65
CA GLU A 17 9.99 -6.64 10.49
C GLU A 17 9.60 -5.18 10.20
N GLU A 18 10.30 -4.23 10.82
CA GLU A 18 10.14 -2.80 10.54
C GLU A 18 11.47 -2.28 9.98
N THR A 19 11.43 -1.68 8.80
CA THR A 19 12.60 -1.14 8.10
C THR A 19 12.30 0.23 7.51
N THR A 20 13.35 1.02 7.29
CA THR A 20 13.30 2.29 6.54
C THR A 20 13.83 2.14 5.12
N ASP A 21 14.28 0.94 4.73
CA ASP A 21 14.80 0.67 3.38
C ASP A 21 13.70 0.06 2.50
N LEU A 22 13.17 0.88 1.60
CA LEU A 22 12.12 0.47 0.67
C LEU A 22 12.64 -0.56 -0.35
N GLU A 23 13.86 -0.42 -0.85
CA GLU A 23 14.39 -1.32 -1.88
C GLU A 23 14.60 -2.73 -1.32
N ALA A 24 15.17 -2.83 -0.11
CA ALA A 24 15.34 -4.11 0.58
C ALA A 24 13.99 -4.78 0.85
N ALA A 25 13.00 -4.03 1.36
CA ALA A 25 11.66 -4.56 1.61
C ALA A 25 10.97 -5.01 0.30
N MET A 26 11.15 -4.27 -0.80
CA MET A 26 10.59 -4.61 -2.11
C MET A 26 11.17 -5.91 -2.68
N ALA A 27 12.46 -6.17 -2.48
CA ALA A 27 13.14 -7.35 -2.99
C ALA A 27 12.56 -8.66 -2.43
N GLU A 28 12.08 -8.63 -1.19
CA GLU A 28 11.50 -9.80 -0.49
C GLU A 28 9.97 -9.85 -0.53
N SER A 29 9.32 -8.79 -1.02
CA SER A 29 7.87 -8.65 -1.02
C SER A 29 7.22 -9.33 -2.23
N SER A 30 6.12 -10.08 -2.00
CA SER A 30 5.19 -10.44 -3.07
C SER A 30 4.15 -9.35 -3.34
N VAL A 31 3.80 -8.57 -2.30
CA VAL A 31 2.82 -7.48 -2.37
C VAL A 31 3.39 -6.24 -1.68
N LEU A 32 3.48 -5.14 -2.42
CA LEU A 32 3.78 -3.82 -1.87
C LEU A 32 2.48 -3.03 -1.70
N TYR A 33 2.03 -2.85 -0.46
CA TYR A 33 0.85 -2.05 -0.14
C TYR A 33 1.26 -0.64 0.26
N MET A 34 1.20 0.28 -0.69
CA MET A 34 1.58 1.67 -0.48
C MET A 34 0.43 2.49 0.10
N THR A 35 0.76 3.59 0.78
CA THR A 35 -0.21 4.55 1.32
C THR A 35 0.31 5.97 1.17
N ARG A 36 -0.61 6.92 0.93
CA ARG A 36 -0.30 8.35 1.00
C ARG A 36 0.11 8.78 2.40
N ILE A 37 1.02 9.76 2.49
CA ILE A 37 1.25 10.50 3.73
C ILE A 37 0.06 11.43 3.95
N GLN A 38 -0.67 11.20 5.04
CA GLN A 38 -1.91 11.90 5.35
C GLN A 38 -1.62 13.27 5.95
N LYS A 39 -1.53 14.30 5.09
CA LYS A 39 -1.29 15.70 5.49
C LYS A 39 -2.23 16.16 6.61
N GLU A 40 -3.48 15.72 6.57
CA GLU A 40 -4.52 16.05 7.54
C GLU A 40 -4.28 15.52 8.96
N ARG A 41 -3.24 14.70 9.18
CA ARG A 41 -2.87 14.13 10.48
C ARG A 41 -1.66 14.78 11.14
N PHE A 42 -1.04 15.76 10.50
CA PHE A 42 0.13 16.47 11.04
C PHE A 42 -0.30 17.78 11.69
N ASP A 43 0.14 17.99 12.94
CA ASP A 43 -0.04 19.26 13.64
C ASP A 43 0.94 20.34 13.13
N ASP A 44 2.14 19.92 12.70
CA ASP A 44 3.18 20.78 12.11
C ASP A 44 3.31 20.56 10.58
N PRO A 45 2.99 21.56 9.74
CA PRO A 45 3.21 21.49 8.30
C PRO A 45 4.67 21.20 7.90
N ALA A 46 5.66 21.62 8.69
CA ALA A 46 7.06 21.36 8.37
C ALA A 46 7.43 19.88 8.53
N GLU A 47 6.77 19.14 9.43
CA GLU A 47 6.96 17.70 9.56
C GLU A 47 6.41 16.94 8.37
N TYR A 48 5.24 17.35 7.89
CA TYR A 48 4.67 16.82 6.65
C TYR A 48 5.63 17.03 5.46
N GLU A 49 6.14 18.24 5.25
CA GLU A 49 7.04 18.52 4.11
C GLU A 49 8.36 17.75 4.19
N ARG A 50 8.85 17.40 5.39
CA ARG A 50 10.03 16.54 5.56
C ARG A 50 9.77 15.09 5.14
N LEU A 51 8.58 14.58 5.44
CA LEU A 51 8.24 13.18 5.20
C LEU A 51 7.67 12.95 3.79
N LYS A 52 7.00 13.96 3.23
CA LYS A 52 6.48 13.93 1.86
C LYS A 52 7.59 13.54 0.88
N GLY A 53 7.32 12.54 0.05
CA GLY A 53 8.29 12.05 -0.94
C GLY A 53 9.41 11.16 -0.37
N SER A 54 9.37 10.78 0.92
CA SER A 54 10.37 9.85 1.49
C SER A 54 10.34 8.48 0.82
N TYR A 55 9.18 8.07 0.31
CA TYR A 55 9.00 6.80 -0.37
C TYR A 55 8.24 7.05 -1.67
N VAL A 56 8.97 7.07 -2.78
CA VAL A 56 8.42 7.21 -4.13
C VAL A 56 8.76 5.96 -4.92
N LEU A 57 7.74 5.28 -5.44
CA LEU A 57 7.90 4.13 -6.30
C LEU A 57 7.92 4.56 -7.77
N THR A 58 8.94 4.16 -8.51
CA THR A 58 9.07 4.38 -9.96
C THR A 58 9.13 3.06 -10.72
N ARG A 59 8.86 3.11 -12.03
CA ARG A 59 9.01 1.93 -12.91
C ARG A 59 10.41 1.32 -12.83
N GLU A 60 11.44 2.16 -12.92
CA GLU A 60 12.83 1.72 -12.91
C GLU A 60 13.15 0.88 -11.67
N MET A 61 12.65 1.29 -10.49
CA MET A 61 12.82 0.52 -9.26
C MET A 61 12.15 -0.85 -9.34
N VAL A 62 10.91 -0.92 -9.84
CA VAL A 62 10.19 -2.20 -9.96
C VAL A 62 10.90 -3.14 -10.92
N GLU A 63 11.27 -2.66 -12.11
CA GLU A 63 11.94 -3.46 -13.13
C GLU A 63 13.35 -3.92 -12.70
N ARG A 64 14.06 -3.12 -11.91
CA ARG A 64 15.39 -3.46 -11.40
C ARG A 64 15.34 -4.43 -10.21
N ILE A 65 14.40 -4.24 -9.29
CA ILE A 65 14.41 -4.91 -7.97
C ILE A 65 13.53 -6.14 -7.98
N ASN A 66 12.28 -6.00 -8.43
CA ASN A 66 11.30 -7.08 -8.36
C ASN A 66 10.20 -6.91 -9.43
N PRO A 67 10.43 -7.43 -10.66
CA PRO A 67 9.48 -7.33 -11.77
C PRO A 67 8.14 -8.03 -11.52
N ASP A 68 8.09 -9.01 -10.61
CA ASP A 68 6.90 -9.81 -10.30
C ASP A 68 6.06 -9.19 -9.16
N LEU A 69 6.46 -8.04 -8.62
CA LEU A 69 5.83 -7.38 -7.49
C LEU A 69 4.39 -6.94 -7.80
N THR A 70 3.43 -7.34 -6.97
CA THR A 70 2.07 -6.79 -7.01
C THR A 70 2.00 -5.52 -6.17
N ILE A 71 1.59 -4.41 -6.79
CA ILE A 71 1.56 -3.08 -6.17
C ILE A 71 0.11 -2.68 -5.91
N MET A 72 -0.21 -2.42 -4.65
CA MET A 72 -1.54 -2.04 -4.17
C MET A 72 -1.52 -0.66 -3.53
N HIS A 73 -2.65 0.05 -3.59
CA HIS A 73 -2.80 1.38 -3.01
C HIS A 73 -4.29 1.66 -2.74
N PRO A 74 -4.68 2.17 -1.55
CA PRO A 74 -6.09 2.42 -1.23
C PRO A 74 -6.69 3.62 -1.97
N LEU A 75 -5.84 4.50 -2.53
CA LEU A 75 -6.18 5.74 -3.24
C LEU A 75 -6.86 6.81 -2.33
N PRO A 76 -6.87 8.10 -2.75
CA PRO A 76 -6.13 8.66 -3.88
C PRO A 76 -4.62 8.68 -3.61
N ARG A 77 -3.82 8.55 -4.68
CA ARG A 77 -2.36 8.79 -4.61
C ARG A 77 -2.04 10.25 -4.89
N VAL A 78 -0.89 10.72 -4.41
CA VAL A 78 -0.37 12.07 -4.67
C VAL A 78 0.89 12.00 -5.52
N ASP A 79 1.99 11.54 -4.93
CA ASP A 79 3.33 11.51 -5.51
C ASP A 79 4.14 10.26 -5.10
N GLU A 80 3.61 9.45 -4.19
CA GLU A 80 4.23 8.23 -3.67
C GLU A 80 4.33 7.10 -4.69
N ILE A 81 3.55 7.13 -5.78
CA ILE A 81 3.66 6.21 -6.93
C ILE A 81 3.69 7.04 -8.20
N ALA A 82 4.80 6.97 -8.93
CA ALA A 82 4.94 7.64 -10.21
C ALA A 82 3.97 7.06 -11.26
N THR A 83 3.57 7.89 -12.21
CA THR A 83 2.57 7.52 -13.24
C THR A 83 3.10 6.53 -14.27
N ASP A 84 4.42 6.40 -14.39
CA ASP A 84 5.09 5.41 -15.26
C ASP A 84 4.95 3.96 -14.75
N VAL A 85 4.48 3.77 -13.52
CA VAL A 85 4.16 2.47 -12.92
C VAL A 85 2.80 1.93 -13.42
N ASP A 86 1.92 2.78 -13.92
CA ASP A 86 0.48 2.48 -14.14
C ASP A 86 0.22 1.32 -15.10
N ASP A 87 1.05 1.21 -16.14
CA ASP A 87 0.94 0.20 -17.19
C ASP A 87 1.73 -1.08 -16.88
N LEU A 88 2.43 -1.13 -15.73
CA LEU A 88 3.05 -2.38 -15.28
C LEU A 88 1.98 -3.43 -14.96
N PRO A 89 2.16 -4.70 -15.35
CA PRO A 89 1.22 -5.77 -15.01
C PRO A 89 0.94 -5.88 -13.50
N GLY A 90 1.98 -5.66 -12.69
CA GLY A 90 1.93 -5.66 -11.24
C GLY A 90 1.13 -4.51 -10.60
N ALA A 91 0.87 -3.41 -11.33
CA ALA A 91 0.10 -2.28 -10.82
C ALA A 91 -1.38 -2.63 -10.64
N ALA A 92 -1.78 -2.97 -9.43
CA ALA A 92 -3.09 -3.54 -9.13
C ALA A 92 -4.10 -2.54 -8.54
N TYR A 93 -3.71 -1.33 -8.17
CA TYR A 93 -4.57 -0.37 -7.45
C TYR A 93 -5.87 0.01 -8.18
N PHE A 94 -5.88 0.09 -9.52
CA PHE A 94 -7.14 0.28 -10.27
C PHE A 94 -8.01 -0.99 -10.30
N ARG A 95 -7.39 -2.17 -10.43
CA ARG A 95 -8.09 -3.45 -10.33
C ARG A 95 -8.66 -3.63 -8.92
N GLN A 96 -7.92 -3.26 -7.88
CA GLN A 96 -8.33 -3.23 -6.48
C GLN A 96 -9.57 -2.34 -6.27
N ALA A 97 -9.57 -1.11 -6.81
CA ALA A 97 -10.72 -0.22 -6.74
C ALA A 97 -11.99 -0.85 -7.37
N ARG A 98 -11.84 -1.47 -8.54
CA ARG A 98 -12.92 -2.23 -9.20
C ARG A 98 -13.38 -3.42 -8.35
N ASN A 99 -12.46 -4.19 -7.77
CA ASN A 99 -12.79 -5.31 -6.89
C ASN A 99 -13.64 -4.86 -5.70
N GLY A 100 -13.40 -3.65 -5.18
CA GLY A 100 -14.21 -3.05 -4.12
C GLY A 100 -15.70 -2.87 -4.48
N VAL A 101 -16.08 -2.77 -5.77
CA VAL A 101 -17.50 -2.76 -6.17
C VAL A 101 -18.11 -4.13 -5.89
N TYR A 102 -17.48 -5.20 -6.38
CA TYR A 102 -17.98 -6.56 -6.21
C TYR A 102 -17.97 -7.01 -4.76
N THR A 103 -16.92 -6.67 -4.00
CA THR A 103 -16.88 -6.96 -2.56
C THR A 103 -18.05 -6.30 -1.82
N ARG A 104 -18.38 -5.04 -2.15
CA ARG A 104 -19.50 -4.33 -1.51
C ARG A 104 -20.85 -4.88 -1.94
N MET A 105 -21.03 -5.24 -3.20
CA MET A 105 -22.24 -5.92 -3.68
C MET A 105 -22.47 -7.22 -2.93
N ALA A 106 -21.44 -8.06 -2.81
CA ALA A 106 -21.52 -9.32 -2.07
C ALA A 106 -21.84 -9.09 -0.58
N LEU A 107 -21.20 -8.11 0.05
CA LEU A 107 -21.48 -7.76 1.45
C LEU A 107 -22.93 -7.29 1.63
N LEU A 108 -23.46 -6.45 0.72
CA LEU A 108 -24.84 -6.00 0.77
C LEU A 108 -25.81 -7.18 0.64
N ALA A 109 -25.63 -8.04 -0.37
CA ALA A 109 -26.47 -9.23 -0.57
C ALA A 109 -26.52 -10.13 0.69
N LEU A 110 -25.35 -10.41 1.28
CA LEU A 110 -25.24 -11.22 2.50
C LEU A 110 -25.95 -10.61 3.70
N VAL A 111 -25.89 -9.29 3.87
CA VAL A 111 -26.49 -8.58 5.01
C VAL A 111 -27.99 -8.36 4.82
N THR A 112 -28.46 -8.14 3.59
CA THR A 112 -29.89 -7.93 3.30
C THR A 112 -30.67 -9.23 3.05
N GLY A 113 -29.99 -10.38 3.06
CA GLY A 113 -30.63 -11.70 2.93
C GLY A 113 -30.94 -12.11 1.50
N GLU A 114 -30.30 -11.51 0.50
CA GLU A 114 -30.34 -12.02 -0.87
C GLU A 114 -29.46 -13.27 -0.94
N ARG A 115 -30.09 -14.42 -1.20
CA ARG A 115 -29.42 -15.73 -1.38
C ARG A 115 -29.26 -16.05 -2.85
#